data_AF-A0A4Z1KC37-F1
#
_entry.id   AF-A0A4Z1KC37-F1
#
_cell.length_a   1.000
_cell.length_b   1.000
_cell.length_c   1.000
_cell.angle_alpha   90.00
_cell.angle_beta   90.00
_cell.angle_gamma   90.00
#
_symmetry.space_group_name_H-M   'P 1'
#
loop_
_entity.id
_entity.type
_entity.pdbx_description
1 polymer ?
#
loop_
_entity_poly.entity_id
_entity_poly.type
_entity_poly.pdbx_seq_one_letter_code
_entity_poly.pdbx_strand_id
1 'polypeptide(L)'
;MADTIMQETVMQDADMQDTVMQDTVMQDTITQDTTTEDATTAVVPGPVRKVAKMRRSRNEGWKKTPCENHWKPTEKFHLLHLYTSNDNVSRTEDGILHYGKDAADGLAEDMTAESVKHHPGGLLHASDPWFPRTYTSSMMCDRLRRMLAEEDDLAFELEAELNAHYGMVPDTAAEVATIERQRRALVKESARKSRQLEKEEKIQEKVRISGEEHIQNSNEGLRLAFRKVKKPVILDKTAA
;
A
#
# COMPACT_ATOMS: atom_id res chain seq x y z
N MET A 1 1.19 6.22 -68.62
CA MET A 1 0.25 5.08 -68.65
C MET A 1 0.25 4.53 -67.26
N ALA A 2 -0.83 4.75 -66.52
CA ALA A 2 -0.95 4.50 -65.10
C ALA A 2 -1.94 3.34 -64.90
N ASP A 3 -1.48 2.27 -64.24
CA ASP A 3 -2.34 1.17 -63.82
C ASP A 3 -2.45 1.21 -62.30
N THR A 4 -3.63 1.59 -61.83
CA THR A 4 -4.05 1.53 -60.44
C THR A 4 -4.87 0.25 -60.26
N ILE A 5 -4.28 -0.75 -59.64
CA ILE A 5 -4.97 -2.00 -59.28
C ILE A 5 -5.67 -1.76 -57.93
N MET A 6 -7.00 -1.65 -57.94
CA MET A 6 -7.80 -1.66 -56.71
C MET A 6 -7.96 -3.10 -56.24
N GLN A 7 -7.46 -3.40 -55.04
CA GLN A 7 -7.77 -4.66 -54.34
C GLN A 7 -9.12 -4.51 -53.62
N GLU A 8 -10.04 -5.39 -53.98
CA GLU A 8 -11.36 -5.52 -53.39
C GLU A 8 -11.27 -6.45 -52.18
N THR A 9 -11.44 -5.88 -50.99
CA THR A 9 -11.37 -6.62 -49.73
C THR A 9 -12.71 -7.32 -49.48
N VAL A 10 -12.74 -8.64 -49.65
CA VAL A 10 -13.91 -9.49 -49.33
C VAL A 10 -14.04 -9.60 -47.81
N MET A 11 -15.09 -8.98 -47.25
CA MET A 11 -15.52 -9.19 -45.87
C MET A 11 -16.21 -10.55 -45.77
N GLN A 12 -15.61 -11.49 -45.02
CA GLN A 12 -16.28 -12.71 -44.58
C GLN A 12 -17.17 -12.38 -43.37
N ASP A 13 -18.47 -12.53 -43.54
CA ASP A 13 -19.44 -12.57 -42.45
C ASP A 13 -19.13 -13.79 -41.57
N ALA A 14 -18.88 -13.54 -40.29
CA ALA A 14 -18.74 -14.57 -39.28
C ALA A 14 -20.13 -15.01 -38.82
N ASP A 15 -20.50 -16.24 -39.17
CA ASP A 15 -21.67 -16.94 -38.66
C ASP A 15 -21.63 -17.00 -37.13
N MET A 16 -22.50 -16.23 -36.47
CA MET A 16 -22.80 -16.40 -35.04
C MET A 16 -23.57 -17.70 -34.86
N GLN A 17 -22.89 -18.74 -34.36
CA GLN A 17 -23.56 -19.92 -33.82
C GLN A 17 -24.23 -19.55 -32.50
N ASP A 18 -25.57 -19.46 -32.55
CA ASP A 18 -26.43 -19.43 -31.39
C ASP A 18 -26.15 -20.68 -30.55
N THR A 19 -25.47 -20.47 -29.42
CA THR A 19 -25.20 -21.54 -28.46
C THR A 19 -26.46 -21.70 -27.62
N VAL A 20 -27.27 -22.71 -27.98
CA VAL A 20 -28.44 -23.13 -27.20
C VAL A 20 -27.96 -23.55 -25.81
N MET A 21 -28.11 -22.64 -24.84
CA MET A 21 -27.94 -22.98 -23.43
C MET A 21 -29.05 -23.94 -23.02
N GLN A 22 -28.68 -25.20 -22.80
CA GLN A 22 -29.53 -26.14 -22.10
C GLN A 22 -29.65 -25.69 -20.64
N ASP A 23 -30.84 -25.21 -20.29
CA ASP A 23 -31.28 -25.05 -18.91
C ASP A 23 -31.18 -26.41 -18.21
N THR A 24 -30.13 -26.54 -17.40
CA THR A 24 -29.99 -27.66 -16.48
C THR A 24 -30.93 -27.38 -15.32
N VAL A 25 -32.12 -27.97 -15.39
CA VAL A 25 -33.08 -28.00 -14.27
C VAL A 25 -32.40 -28.75 -13.12
N MET A 26 -31.80 -27.99 -12.19
CA MET A 26 -31.39 -28.52 -10.91
C MET A 26 -32.64 -28.97 -10.16
N GLN A 27 -32.76 -30.27 -9.93
CA GLN A 27 -33.71 -30.82 -8.97
C GLN A 27 -33.34 -30.28 -7.58
N ASP A 28 -34.18 -29.38 -7.07
CA ASP A 28 -34.23 -29.03 -5.66
C ASP A 28 -34.49 -30.31 -4.86
N THR A 29 -33.43 -30.80 -4.23
CA THR A 29 -33.55 -31.81 -3.19
C THR A 29 -34.15 -31.13 -1.98
N ILE A 30 -35.46 -31.29 -1.79
CA ILE A 30 -36.17 -30.90 -0.58
C ILE A 30 -35.66 -31.80 0.56
N THR A 31 -34.59 -31.38 1.22
CA THR A 31 -34.22 -31.91 2.52
C THR A 31 -35.23 -31.41 3.54
N GLN A 32 -36.00 -32.34 4.10
CA GLN A 32 -36.93 -32.07 5.19
C GLN A 32 -36.21 -31.40 6.36
N ASP A 33 -36.59 -30.17 6.65
CA ASP A 33 -36.32 -29.51 7.92
C ASP A 33 -36.93 -30.35 9.04
N THR A 34 -36.06 -31.00 9.81
CA THR A 34 -36.43 -31.55 11.10
C THR A 34 -36.35 -30.40 12.09
N THR A 35 -37.47 -29.70 12.27
CA THR A 35 -37.70 -28.75 13.35
C THR A 35 -37.51 -29.46 14.68
N THR A 36 -36.34 -29.27 15.29
CA THR A 36 -36.16 -29.44 16.74
C THR A 36 -35.91 -28.05 17.28
N GLU A 37 -36.97 -27.46 17.82
CA GLU A 37 -36.89 -26.26 18.63
C GLU A 37 -36.00 -26.53 19.86
N ASP A 38 -35.40 -25.46 20.34
CA ASP A 38 -34.86 -25.25 21.68
C ASP A 38 -33.33 -25.34 21.87
N ALA A 39 -32.67 -24.26 21.45
CA ALA A 39 -31.55 -23.69 22.19
C ALA A 39 -31.27 -22.28 21.66
N THR A 40 -31.73 -21.26 22.40
CA THR A 40 -31.27 -19.87 22.27
C THR A 40 -29.77 -19.80 22.57
N THR A 41 -28.94 -20.16 21.59
CA THR A 41 -27.49 -19.93 21.62
C THR A 41 -27.22 -18.84 20.59
N ALA A 42 -26.71 -17.72 21.09
CA ALA A 42 -26.38 -16.54 20.30
C ALA A 42 -25.66 -16.93 19.00
N VAL A 43 -26.34 -16.73 17.87
CA VAL A 43 -25.79 -16.90 16.53
C VAL A 43 -24.62 -15.93 16.38
N VAL A 44 -23.42 -16.46 16.57
CA VAL A 44 -22.16 -15.80 16.25
C VAL A 44 -22.24 -15.46 14.76
N PRO A 45 -22.14 -14.18 14.36
CA PRO A 45 -22.26 -13.81 12.96
C PRO A 45 -21.14 -14.50 12.17
N GLY A 46 -21.53 -15.36 11.23
CA GLY A 46 -20.62 -16.21 10.48
C GLY A 46 -19.51 -15.46 9.71
N PRO A 47 -18.47 -16.19 9.27
CA PRO A 47 -17.22 -15.66 8.73
C PRO A 47 -17.37 -14.74 7.49
N VAL A 48 -18.52 -14.78 6.80
CA VAL A 48 -18.81 -13.96 5.61
C VAL A 48 -18.78 -12.45 5.90
N ARG A 49 -18.97 -12.00 7.15
CA ARG A 49 -18.93 -10.56 7.48
C ARG A 49 -17.52 -9.99 7.71
N LYS A 50 -16.46 -10.81 7.76
CA LYS A 50 -15.09 -10.33 7.97
C LYS A 50 -14.41 -9.83 6.70
N VAL A 51 -14.73 -10.37 5.52
CA VAL A 51 -14.25 -9.81 4.23
C VAL A 51 -14.76 -8.38 4.02
N ALA A 52 -15.96 -8.05 4.53
CA ALA A 52 -16.47 -6.68 4.54
C ALA A 52 -15.74 -5.73 5.51
N LYS A 53 -14.97 -6.24 6.48
CA LYS A 53 -14.16 -5.40 7.40
C LYS A 53 -12.89 -4.84 6.75
N MET A 54 -12.46 -5.34 5.59
CA MET A 54 -11.45 -4.64 4.75
C MET A 54 -11.87 -3.20 4.40
N ARG A 55 -13.18 -2.87 4.48
CA ARG A 55 -13.69 -1.57 4.05
C ARG A 55 -13.50 -0.42 5.04
N ARG A 56 -13.09 -0.63 6.29
CA ARG A 56 -13.07 0.47 7.29
C ARG A 56 -12.02 0.33 8.40
N SER A 57 -10.75 0.58 8.11
CA SER A 57 -9.88 1.23 9.09
C SER A 57 -10.03 2.75 8.89
N ARG A 58 -11.06 3.31 9.52
CA ARG A 58 -11.31 4.75 9.54
C ARG A 58 -10.30 5.37 10.51
N ASN A 59 -9.33 6.08 9.94
CA ASN A 59 -8.29 6.82 10.67
C ASN A 59 -8.91 7.87 11.60
N GLU A 60 -8.88 7.62 12.90
CA GLU A 60 -9.15 8.64 13.91
C GLU A 60 -7.82 9.25 14.38
N GLY A 61 -7.60 10.52 14.05
CA GLY A 61 -6.70 11.40 14.79
C GLY A 61 -5.30 11.71 14.23
N TRP A 62 -4.97 11.38 12.98
CA TRP A 62 -3.64 11.69 12.44
C TRP A 62 -3.64 13.04 11.69
N LYS A 63 -2.81 13.98 12.18
CA LYS A 63 -2.53 15.26 11.52
C LYS A 63 -1.98 14.98 10.12
N LYS A 64 -2.75 15.36 9.09
CA LYS A 64 -2.41 15.20 7.67
C LYS A 64 -1.05 15.85 7.40
N THR A 65 0.00 15.05 7.28
CA THR A 65 1.18 15.50 6.56
C THR A 65 0.79 15.60 5.09
N PRO A 66 1.15 16.67 4.35
CA PRO A 66 0.56 16.96 3.04
C PRO A 66 0.89 15.97 1.90
N CYS A 67 1.65 14.90 2.16
CA CYS A 67 2.11 14.01 1.10
C CYS A 67 2.39 12.58 1.60
N GLU A 68 1.66 12.09 2.61
CA GLU A 68 1.67 10.65 2.84
C GLU A 68 1.06 9.97 1.62
N ASN A 69 1.79 9.03 1.02
CA ASN A 69 1.41 8.20 -0.12
C ASN A 69 0.14 7.38 0.15
N HIS A 70 -1.01 8.05 0.23
CA HIS A 70 -2.33 7.46 0.39
C HIS A 70 -2.77 6.94 -0.96
N TRP A 71 -2.20 5.79 -1.34
CA TRP A 71 -2.71 5.04 -2.49
C TRP A 71 -4.17 4.72 -2.23
N LYS A 72 -5.02 5.15 -3.16
CA LYS A 72 -6.45 4.85 -3.09
C LYS A 72 -6.69 3.34 -3.16
N PRO A 73 -7.80 2.83 -2.61
CA PRO A 73 -8.14 1.41 -2.74
C PRO A 73 -8.11 0.94 -4.20
N THR A 74 -8.64 1.73 -5.12
CA THR A 74 -8.63 1.46 -6.57
C THR A 74 -7.22 1.35 -7.15
N GLU A 75 -6.30 2.25 -6.78
CA GLU A 75 -4.87 2.16 -7.16
C GLU A 75 -4.23 0.85 -6.64
N LYS A 76 -4.54 0.46 -5.40
CA LYS A 76 -4.04 -0.80 -4.84
C LYS A 76 -4.56 -2.01 -5.61
N PHE A 77 -5.85 -2.04 -5.91
CA PHE A 77 -6.47 -3.14 -6.67
C PHE A 77 -5.90 -3.25 -8.07
N HIS A 78 -5.68 -2.12 -8.76
CA HIS A 78 -5.09 -2.13 -10.09
C HIS A 78 -3.64 -2.63 -10.05
N LEU A 79 -2.83 -2.16 -9.11
CA LEU A 79 -1.47 -2.69 -8.92
C LEU A 79 -1.48 -4.20 -8.64
N LEU A 80 -2.37 -4.67 -7.77
CA LEU A 80 -2.48 -6.10 -7.49
C LEU A 80 -2.87 -6.88 -8.75
N HIS A 81 -3.80 -6.36 -9.55
CA HIS A 81 -4.19 -6.97 -10.82
C HIS A 81 -3.05 -7.03 -11.83
N LEU A 82 -2.28 -5.94 -11.97
CA LEU A 82 -1.10 -5.91 -12.84
C LEU A 82 -0.05 -6.92 -12.36
N TYR A 83 0.14 -7.04 -11.05
CA TYR A 83 1.02 -8.04 -10.46
C TYR A 83 0.58 -9.47 -10.79
N THR A 84 -0.70 -9.82 -10.61
CA THR A 84 -1.17 -11.18 -10.89
C THR A 84 -1.20 -11.51 -12.39
N SER A 85 -1.21 -10.50 -13.25
CA SER A 85 -1.23 -10.69 -14.71
C SER A 85 0.18 -10.71 -15.32
N ASN A 86 1.23 -10.49 -14.53
CA ASN A 86 2.60 -10.40 -15.02
C ASN A 86 3.40 -11.66 -14.67
N ASP A 87 3.65 -12.50 -15.68
CA ASP A 87 4.39 -13.76 -15.53
C ASP A 87 5.85 -13.57 -15.10
N ASN A 88 6.39 -12.34 -15.23
CA ASN A 88 7.77 -12.04 -14.84
C ASN A 88 7.92 -11.68 -13.35
N VAL A 89 6.83 -11.69 -12.58
CA VAL A 89 6.91 -11.49 -11.14
C VAL A 89 6.63 -12.81 -10.44
N SER A 90 7.60 -13.29 -9.67
CA SER A 90 7.49 -14.53 -8.92
C SER A 90 7.76 -14.31 -7.45
N ARG A 91 7.21 -15.22 -6.64
CA ARG A 91 7.34 -15.21 -5.18
C ARG A 91 8.03 -16.50 -4.75
N THR A 92 9.10 -16.40 -3.97
CA THR A 92 9.75 -17.57 -3.37
C THR A 92 8.94 -18.15 -2.22
N GLU A 93 9.28 -19.37 -1.80
CA GLU A 93 8.75 -19.99 -0.59
C GLU A 93 8.98 -19.13 0.67
N ASP A 94 10.11 -18.41 0.72
CA ASP A 94 10.42 -17.46 1.79
C ASP A 94 9.61 -16.14 1.73
N GLY A 95 8.72 -16.00 0.74
CA GLY A 95 7.93 -14.79 0.51
C GLY A 95 8.70 -13.63 -0.11
N ILE A 96 9.90 -13.87 -0.64
CA ILE A 96 10.69 -12.85 -1.34
C ILE A 96 10.15 -12.71 -2.76
N LEU A 97 9.86 -11.46 -3.15
CA LEU A 97 9.42 -11.14 -4.51
C LEU A 97 10.62 -10.96 -5.42
N HIS A 98 10.67 -11.75 -6.49
CA HIS A 98 11.58 -11.56 -7.60
C HIS A 98 10.85 -10.87 -8.74
N TYR A 99 11.40 -9.73 -9.13
CA TYR A 99 10.98 -9.03 -10.33
C TYR A 99 11.95 -9.43 -11.44
N GLY A 100 11.43 -10.01 -12.51
CA GLY A 100 12.18 -10.20 -13.74
C GLY A 100 12.76 -8.88 -14.22
N LYS A 101 13.78 -8.95 -15.07
CA LYS A 101 14.38 -7.76 -15.68
C LYS A 101 13.25 -6.94 -16.33
N ASP A 102 13.19 -5.66 -16.02
CA ASP A 102 12.20 -4.69 -16.53
C ASP A 102 10.75 -4.86 -16.01
N ALA A 103 10.44 -5.90 -15.22
CA ALA A 103 9.06 -6.13 -14.73
C ALA A 103 8.57 -5.01 -13.80
N ALA A 104 9.45 -4.51 -12.91
CA ALA A 104 9.11 -3.42 -12.00
C ALA A 104 8.96 -2.08 -12.73
N ASP A 105 9.69 -1.88 -13.82
CA ASP A 105 9.62 -0.67 -14.64
C ASP A 105 8.32 -0.68 -15.47
N GLY A 106 7.97 -1.82 -16.08
CA GLY A 106 6.68 -1.98 -16.77
C GLY A 106 5.48 -1.73 -15.85
N LEU A 107 5.50 -2.26 -14.63
CA LEU A 107 4.47 -1.98 -13.62
C LEU A 107 4.36 -0.48 -13.29
N ALA A 108 5.49 0.23 -13.23
CA ALA A 108 5.50 1.67 -12.96
C ALA A 108 4.95 2.47 -14.13
N GLU A 109 5.26 2.09 -15.37
CA GLU A 109 4.73 2.69 -16.60
C GLU A 109 3.21 2.49 -16.69
N ASP A 110 2.72 1.26 -16.47
CA ASP A 110 1.29 0.94 -16.53
C ASP A 110 0.48 1.71 -15.48
N MET A 111 0.95 1.75 -14.22
CA MET A 111 0.31 2.55 -13.17
C MET A 111 0.31 4.05 -13.50
N THR A 112 1.40 4.55 -14.08
CA THR A 112 1.51 5.96 -14.47
C THR A 112 0.51 6.27 -15.57
N ALA A 113 0.43 5.43 -16.61
CA ALA A 113 -0.53 5.54 -17.69
C ALA A 113 -1.98 5.48 -17.17
N GLU A 114 -2.28 4.55 -16.26
CA GLU A 114 -3.60 4.40 -15.68
C GLU A 114 -3.98 5.62 -14.83
N SER A 115 -3.05 6.18 -14.05
CA SER A 115 -3.29 7.39 -13.26
C SER A 115 -3.67 8.62 -14.09
N VAL A 116 -3.17 8.71 -15.33
CA VAL A 116 -3.54 9.76 -16.27
C VAL A 116 -4.98 9.56 -16.77
N LYS A 117 -5.40 8.31 -17.01
CA LYS A 117 -6.77 8.02 -17.47
C LYS A 117 -7.84 8.36 -16.44
N HIS A 118 -7.56 8.15 -15.16
CA HIS A 118 -8.47 8.44 -14.03
C HIS A 118 -8.36 9.86 -13.48
N HIS A 119 -7.56 10.75 -14.08
CA HIS A 119 -7.49 12.15 -13.63
C HIS A 119 -8.82 12.87 -13.86
N PRO A 120 -9.24 13.86 -13.03
CA PRO A 120 -10.37 14.71 -13.36
C PRO A 120 -10.18 15.38 -14.74
N GLY A 121 -11.10 15.09 -15.67
CA GLY A 121 -11.01 15.51 -17.07
C GLY A 121 -10.38 14.48 -18.02
N GLY A 122 -9.99 13.31 -17.49
CA GLY A 122 -9.58 12.14 -18.28
C GLY A 122 -10.76 11.45 -18.97
N LEU A 123 -10.45 10.59 -19.95
CA LEU A 123 -11.42 9.89 -20.79
C LEU A 123 -12.40 9.02 -19.96
N LEU A 124 -11.90 8.47 -18.86
CA LEU A 124 -12.69 7.83 -17.83
C LEU A 124 -12.96 8.89 -16.77
N HIS A 125 -14.08 9.60 -16.89
CA HIS A 125 -14.65 10.39 -15.79
C HIS A 125 -15.05 9.43 -14.66
N ALA A 126 -14.05 8.94 -13.93
CA ALA A 126 -14.24 7.95 -12.90
C ALA A 126 -14.81 8.62 -11.66
N SER A 127 -15.80 7.96 -11.06
CA SER A 127 -16.33 8.26 -9.73
C SER A 127 -15.25 8.28 -8.64
N ASP A 128 -14.02 7.83 -8.95
CA ASP A 128 -12.86 7.82 -8.07
C ASP A 128 -11.59 8.32 -8.80
N PRO A 129 -11.38 9.65 -8.87
CA PRO A 129 -10.30 10.21 -9.67
C PRO A 129 -8.92 9.94 -9.07
N TRP A 130 -7.95 9.46 -9.86
CA TRP A 130 -6.58 9.31 -9.40
C TRP A 130 -5.84 10.64 -9.49
N PHE A 131 -4.93 10.88 -8.55
CA PHE A 131 -3.99 11.98 -8.70
C PHE A 131 -2.90 11.53 -9.68
N PRO A 132 -2.55 12.32 -10.71
CA PRO A 132 -1.46 11.99 -11.60
C PRO A 132 -0.19 11.92 -10.75
N ARG A 133 0.47 10.77 -10.79
CA ARG A 133 1.68 10.51 -10.03
C ARG A 133 2.66 9.80 -10.93
N THR A 134 3.92 10.18 -10.81
CA THR A 134 5.01 9.41 -11.38
C THR A 134 5.31 8.27 -10.41
N TYR A 135 4.92 7.06 -10.78
CA TYR A 135 5.27 5.87 -10.02
C TYR A 135 6.73 5.51 -10.32
N THR A 136 7.48 5.18 -9.27
CA THR A 136 8.83 4.66 -9.42
C THR A 136 8.83 3.18 -9.07
N SER A 137 9.68 2.40 -9.71
CA SER A 137 9.80 0.94 -9.49
C SER A 137 10.03 0.63 -8.01
N SER A 138 10.80 1.45 -7.29
CA SER A 138 10.99 1.34 -5.84
C SER A 138 9.68 1.50 -5.06
N MET A 139 8.87 2.53 -5.37
CA MET A 139 7.56 2.73 -4.74
C MET A 139 6.61 1.57 -5.02
N MET A 140 6.62 1.05 -6.25
CA MET A 140 5.82 -0.10 -6.67
C MET A 140 6.18 -1.34 -5.85
N CYS A 141 7.46 -1.70 -5.82
CA CYS A 141 7.97 -2.87 -5.10
C CYS A 141 7.69 -2.78 -3.61
N ASP A 142 7.93 -1.63 -2.99
CA ASP A 142 7.64 -1.41 -1.56
C ASP A 142 6.14 -1.43 -1.25
N ARG A 143 5.29 -1.06 -2.22
CA ARG A 143 3.84 -1.12 -2.05
C ARG A 143 3.35 -2.56 -2.19
N LEU A 144 3.77 -3.27 -3.22
CA LEU A 144 3.46 -4.69 -3.42
C LEU A 144 3.90 -5.53 -2.23
N ARG A 145 5.14 -5.38 -1.74
CA ARG A 145 5.61 -6.10 -0.54
C ARG A 145 4.70 -5.88 0.67
N ARG A 146 4.21 -4.65 0.87
CA ARG A 146 3.29 -4.34 1.98
C ARG A 146 1.92 -4.98 1.77
N MET A 147 1.37 -4.92 0.56
CA MET A 147 0.06 -5.50 0.28
C MET A 147 0.05 -7.01 0.41
N LEU A 148 1.08 -7.71 -0.09
CA LEU A 148 1.19 -9.15 0.05
C LEU A 148 1.42 -9.58 1.51
N ALA A 149 2.20 -8.83 2.28
CA ALA A 149 2.34 -9.09 3.71
C ALA A 149 1.01 -8.90 4.47
N GLU A 150 0.22 -7.87 4.10
CA GLU A 150 -1.14 -7.67 4.64
C GLU A 150 -2.08 -8.82 4.26
N GLU A 151 -1.95 -9.36 3.04
CA GLU A 151 -2.71 -10.52 2.56
C GLU A 151 -2.33 -11.81 3.29
N ASP A 152 -1.03 -12.08 3.48
CA ASP A 152 -0.55 -13.26 4.22
C ASP A 152 -1.00 -13.22 5.69
N ASP A 153 -0.93 -12.03 6.31
CA ASP A 153 -1.46 -11.83 7.65
C ASP A 153 -2.94 -12.21 7.70
N LEU A 154 -3.75 -11.73 6.73
CA LEU A 154 -5.18 -12.00 6.65
C LEU A 154 -5.49 -13.47 6.39
N ALA A 155 -4.76 -14.10 5.46
CA ALA A 155 -4.89 -15.52 5.16
C ALA A 155 -4.64 -16.36 6.41
N PHE A 156 -3.60 -16.03 7.18
CA PHE A 156 -3.30 -16.66 8.45
C PHE A 156 -4.43 -16.45 9.48
N GLU A 157 -5.02 -15.25 9.57
CA GLU A 157 -6.15 -15.01 10.48
C GLU A 157 -7.39 -15.83 10.10
N LEU A 158 -7.67 -15.92 8.81
CA LEU A 158 -8.83 -16.64 8.27
C LEU A 158 -8.66 -18.14 8.44
N GLU A 159 -7.46 -18.68 8.19
CA GLU A 159 -7.13 -20.08 8.43
C GLU A 159 -7.29 -20.42 9.92
N ALA A 160 -6.77 -19.59 10.83
CA ALA A 160 -6.94 -19.79 12.26
C ALA A 160 -8.43 -19.78 12.68
N GLU A 161 -9.24 -18.91 12.07
CA GLU A 161 -10.68 -18.86 12.34
C GLU A 161 -11.43 -20.08 11.79
N LEU A 162 -11.10 -20.52 10.57
CA LEU A 162 -11.66 -21.74 9.99
C LEU A 162 -11.30 -22.96 10.84
N ASN A 163 -10.06 -23.06 11.28
CA ASN A 163 -9.59 -24.15 12.14
C ASN A 163 -10.32 -24.16 13.49
N ALA A 164 -10.53 -22.98 14.09
CA ALA A 164 -11.31 -22.86 15.32
C ALA A 164 -12.80 -23.21 15.11
N HIS A 165 -13.38 -22.87 13.96
CA HIS A 165 -14.79 -23.12 13.67
C HIS A 165 -15.08 -24.59 13.37
N TYR A 166 -14.21 -25.25 12.60
CA TYR A 166 -14.44 -26.62 12.14
C TYR A 166 -13.73 -27.70 12.98
N GLY A 167 -12.89 -27.31 13.95
CA GLY A 167 -12.12 -28.25 14.75
C GLY A 167 -11.20 -29.16 13.92
N MET A 168 -10.82 -28.72 12.72
CA MET A 168 -10.00 -29.51 11.78
C MET A 168 -8.57 -29.70 12.25
N VAL A 169 -8.11 -28.87 13.19
CA VAL A 169 -6.74 -28.84 13.66
C VAL A 169 -6.70 -29.28 15.11
N PRO A 170 -5.81 -30.21 15.50
CA PRO A 170 -5.66 -30.62 16.88
C PRO A 170 -5.31 -29.42 17.77
N ASP A 171 -5.77 -29.42 19.02
CA ASP A 171 -5.58 -28.30 19.98
C ASP A 171 -4.14 -27.81 20.05
N THR A 172 -3.17 -28.72 19.92
CA THR A 172 -1.73 -28.41 19.91
C THR A 172 -1.32 -27.47 18.77
N ALA A 173 -1.89 -27.62 17.58
CA ALA A 173 -1.57 -26.74 16.44
C ALA A 173 -2.28 -25.38 16.54
N ALA A 174 -3.44 -25.30 17.20
CA ALA A 174 -4.06 -24.02 17.54
C ALA A 174 -3.24 -23.22 18.58
N GLU A 175 -2.65 -23.89 19.57
CA GLU A 175 -1.70 -23.28 20.52
C GLU A 175 -0.44 -22.76 19.82
N VAL A 176 0.14 -23.54 18.89
CA VAL A 176 1.30 -23.10 18.10
C VAL A 176 0.97 -21.86 17.27
N ALA A 177 -0.20 -21.84 16.60
CA ALA A 177 -0.63 -20.69 15.80
C ALA A 177 -0.83 -19.42 16.65
N THR A 178 -1.36 -19.54 17.86
CA THR A 178 -1.53 -18.41 18.78
C THR A 178 -0.19 -17.88 19.31
N ILE A 179 0.75 -18.76 19.66
CA ILE A 179 2.12 -18.37 20.05
C ILE A 179 2.82 -17.65 18.89
N GLU A 180 2.72 -18.17 17.67
CA GLU A 180 3.33 -17.55 16.49
C GLU A 180 2.72 -16.18 16.19
N ARG A 181 1.39 -16.02 16.36
CA ARG A 181 0.71 -14.73 16.25
C ARG A 181 1.24 -13.72 17.26
N GLN A 182 1.42 -14.13 18.52
CA GLN A 182 1.98 -13.27 19.57
C GLN A 182 3.41 -12.86 19.25
N ARG A 183 4.24 -13.78 18.74
CA ARG A 183 5.61 -13.48 18.30
C ARG A 183 5.63 -12.44 17.19
N ARG A 184 4.83 -12.61 16.14
CA ARG A 184 4.72 -11.65 15.03
C ARG A 184 4.22 -10.28 15.50
N ALA A 185 3.25 -10.25 16.42
CA ALA A 185 2.77 -9.00 17.00
C ALA A 185 3.88 -8.27 17.77
N LEU A 186 4.66 -8.99 18.57
CA LEU A 186 5.78 -8.44 19.33
C LEU A 186 6.89 -7.91 18.40
N VAL A 187 7.21 -8.64 17.32
CA VAL A 187 8.17 -8.18 16.29
C VAL A 187 7.67 -6.92 15.59
N LYS A 188 6.38 -6.83 15.24
CA LYS A 188 5.79 -5.62 14.65
C LYS A 188 5.83 -4.44 15.63
N GLU A 189 5.60 -4.68 16.92
CA GLU A 189 5.67 -3.65 17.95
C GLU A 189 7.11 -3.15 18.16
N SER A 190 8.09 -4.04 18.24
CA SER A 190 9.50 -3.66 18.38
C SER A 190 9.99 -2.87 17.16
N ALA A 191 9.59 -3.27 15.95
CA ALA A 191 9.89 -2.52 14.72
C ALA A 191 9.21 -1.14 14.66
N ARG A 192 8.03 -0.98 15.28
CA ARG A 192 7.39 0.35 15.42
C ARG A 192 8.15 1.23 16.40
N LYS A 193 8.55 0.68 17.55
CA LYS A 193 9.34 1.38 18.57
C LYS A 193 10.69 1.83 18.02
N SER A 194 11.41 0.97 17.29
CA SER A 194 12.69 1.35 16.68
C SER A 194 12.55 2.48 15.66
N ARG A 195 11.52 2.45 14.80
CA ARG A 195 11.22 3.55 13.86
C ARG A 195 10.83 4.86 14.57
N GLN A 196 10.20 4.78 15.74
CA GLN A 196 9.89 5.97 16.54
C GLN A 196 11.17 6.58 17.12
N LEU A 197 12.02 5.75 17.73
CA LEU A 197 13.32 6.18 18.25
C LEU A 197 14.19 6.81 17.15
N GLU A 198 14.26 6.20 15.97
CA GLU A 198 15.00 6.75 14.83
C GLU A 198 14.46 8.13 14.38
N LYS A 199 13.13 8.33 14.41
CA LYS A 199 12.52 9.62 14.10
C LYS A 199 12.83 10.67 15.16
N GLU A 200 12.80 10.29 16.44
CA GLU A 200 13.17 11.17 17.55
C GLU A 200 14.63 11.58 17.46
N GLU A 201 15.53 10.64 17.18
CA GLU A 201 16.96 10.92 16.95
C GLU A 201 17.16 11.89 15.78
N LYS A 202 16.47 11.68 14.64
CA LYS A 202 16.51 12.61 13.50
C LYS A 202 16.00 14.01 13.84
N ILE A 203 15.00 14.13 14.70
CA ILE A 203 14.49 15.44 15.16
C ILE A 203 15.52 16.09 16.09
N GLN A 204 16.07 15.33 17.04
CA GLN A 204 17.08 15.81 17.97
C GLN A 204 18.33 16.29 17.24
N GLU A 205 18.78 15.57 16.21
CA GLU A 205 19.92 15.96 15.39
C GLU A 205 19.66 17.25 14.60
N LYS A 206 18.46 17.42 14.03
CA LYS A 206 18.07 18.68 13.38
C LYS A 206 18.07 19.85 14.36
N VAL A 207 17.59 19.63 15.59
CA VAL A 207 17.63 20.64 16.65
C VAL A 207 19.07 21.00 16.98
N ARG A 208 19.96 20.00 17.13
CA ARG A 208 21.40 20.23 17.39
C ARG A 208 22.05 21.07 16.30
N ILE A 209 21.87 20.70 15.03
CA ILE A 209 22.42 21.43 13.88
C ILE A 209 21.90 22.87 13.83
N SER A 210 20.60 23.09 14.04
CA SER A 210 20.02 24.43 14.04
C SER A 210 20.55 25.31 15.18
N GLY A 211 20.83 24.70 16.34
CA GLY A 211 21.45 25.39 17.47
C GLY A 211 22.89 25.82 17.18
N GLU A 212 23.67 24.95 16.54
CA GLU A 212 25.04 25.26 16.10
C GLU A 212 25.08 26.38 15.07
N GLU A 213 24.17 26.35 14.08
CA GLU A 213 24.02 27.41 13.08
C GLU A 213 23.65 28.75 13.74
N HIS A 214 22.73 28.75 14.70
CA HIS A 214 22.35 29.95 15.44
C HIS A 214 23.52 30.56 16.22
N ILE A 215 24.33 29.72 16.87
CA ILE A 215 25.54 30.15 17.58
C ILE A 215 26.57 30.72 16.60
N GLN A 216 26.79 30.09 15.44
CA GLN A 216 27.70 30.57 14.41
C GLN A 216 27.28 31.95 13.87
N ASN A 217 26.00 32.10 13.52
CA ASN A 217 25.43 33.36 13.03
C ASN A 217 25.55 34.48 14.07
N SER A 218 25.30 34.17 15.35
CA SER A 218 25.45 35.14 16.45
C SER A 218 26.91 35.58 16.61
N ASN A 219 27.85 34.64 16.55
CA ASN A 219 29.28 34.92 16.64
C ASN A 219 29.78 35.76 15.45
N GLU A 220 29.28 35.51 14.25
CA GLU A 220 29.60 36.32 13.07
C GLU A 220 29.07 37.76 13.21
N GLY A 221 27.83 37.91 13.69
CA GLY A 221 27.25 39.22 14.01
C GLY A 221 28.10 40.01 15.02
N LEU A 222 28.57 39.35 16.08
CA LEU A 222 29.47 39.96 17.06
C LEU A 222 30.80 40.39 16.43
N ARG A 223 31.44 39.53 15.62
CA ARG A 223 32.69 39.86 14.91
C ARG A 223 32.53 41.10 14.03
N LEU A 224 31.41 41.22 13.32
CA LEU A 224 31.10 42.38 12.49
C LEU A 224 30.88 43.65 13.33
N ALA A 225 30.19 43.53 14.47
CA ALA A 225 29.99 44.65 15.40
C ALA A 225 31.32 45.15 15.99
N PHE A 226 32.20 44.26 16.43
CA PHE A 226 33.51 44.62 16.96
C PHE A 226 34.42 45.28 15.90
N ARG A 227 34.33 44.90 14.62
CA ARG A 227 35.06 45.58 13.54
C ARG A 227 34.62 47.04 13.36
N LYS A 228 33.39 47.41 13.71
CA LYS A 228 32.87 48.78 13.59
C LYS A 228 33.30 49.70 14.72
N VAL A 229 33.67 49.15 15.88
CA VAL A 229 34.16 49.94 17.00
C VAL A 229 35.54 50.50 16.61
N LYS A 230 35.59 51.77 16.22
CA LYS A 230 36.86 52.47 15.95
C LYS A 230 37.73 52.33 17.19
N LYS A 231 38.98 51.91 17.00
CA LYS A 231 39.97 51.86 18.09
C LYS A 231 39.90 53.20 18.84
N PRO A 232 39.71 53.20 20.16
CA PRO A 232 39.76 54.44 20.92
C PRO A 232 41.13 55.06 20.62
N VAL A 233 41.11 56.28 20.10
CA VAL A 233 42.34 57.06 19.92
C VAL A 233 42.80 57.38 21.32
N ILE A 234 43.75 56.59 21.83
CA ILE A 234 44.46 56.92 23.05
C ILE A 234 45.31 58.11 22.68
N LEU A 235 44.78 59.31 22.95
CA LEU A 235 45.58 60.52 22.93
C LEU A 235 46.46 60.43 24.16
N ASP A 236 47.71 59.99 23.95
CA ASP A 236 48.75 60.10 24.97
C ASP A 236 48.86 61.59 25.32
N LYS A 237 48.28 61.97 26.46
CA LYS A 237 48.51 63.28 27.07
C LYS A 237 49.91 63.27 27.68
N THR A 238 50.93 63.22 26.85
CA THR A 238 52.30 63.56 27.25
C THR A 238 52.44 65.07 27.06
N ALA A 239 51.91 65.83 28.00
CA ALA A 239 52.13 67.27 28.07
C ALA A 239 52.58 67.62 29.49
N ALA A 240 53.86 67.97 29.57
CA ALA A 240 54.56 68.85 30.50
C ALA A 240 54.36 68.64 32.01
#